data_AF-A0A2R7NSE0-F1
#
_entry.id   AF-A0A2R7NSE0-F1
#
_cell.length_a   1.000
_cell.length_b   1.000
_cell.length_c   1.000
_cell.angle_alpha   90.00
_cell.angle_beta   90.00
_cell.angle_gamma   90.00
#
_symmetry.space_group_name_H-M   'P 1'
#
loop_
_entity.id
_entity.type
_entity.pdbx_description
1 polymer ?
#
loop_
_entity_poly.entity_id
_entity_poly.type
_entity_poly.pdbx_seq_one_letter_code
_entity_poly.pdbx_strand_id
1 'polypeptide(L)'
;MKLPTELGDEYVNRVLSNHSLKDLPGEEWKLIEGFENYAISNHGRIKSLERWVPLPVGGEQKILDRIMKPQAFRYFNKHLKAHFYNVRCNLCLEGKIYGRSVARLVYYHFVEKFDMDDLSFRISFKDENRFNVHFSNLEKITANEVRSRALNTGRGKKGNYQQAVNQYTVDGDFVGSYENIYAASETLGIHPTYILPVINKKKTTAGKYRWFAKDYTPSKEDFIPETKSKPEKVLNTSLWKTLGQPIIDESNPPACMNLSLKDLPGEKWKPVPDLEGYFAISNKGRIKRLNSWTENRNKTFWKEHIISLFVLKPDNKSYYFYTKLSCKGRNYHIAITRLLYYCFVEEFDLTDKDLVIVNESDSQLNIDISKLTLRSANDMLKKRNKEYATKVRTILNSKKVFNHSLWENLGKPMINKKNPPAIFDLSLKDLPDEYWKPLPGFDGKYVISNKGRVKRLSGWGVGNHFYGEEQIISLNLKKSESPFLYFYLHKKEDVNTKRLLRLLYYCFVEEFDLNNRTMRVINENQRLWEIDLSKLSLRSMVDSFKNKYKK
;
A
#
# COMPACT_ATOMS: atom_id res chain seq x y z
N MET A 1 -11.41 -7.08 32.97
CA MET A 1 -10.70 -7.05 34.26
C MET A 1 -11.14 -8.25 35.10
N LYS A 2 -10.43 -8.59 36.18
CA LYS A 2 -10.92 -9.57 37.15
C LYS A 2 -12.24 -9.07 37.77
N LEU A 3 -13.03 -9.99 38.33
CA LEU A 3 -14.20 -9.60 39.12
C LEU A 3 -13.74 -8.69 40.28
N PRO A 4 -14.45 -7.57 40.53
CA PRO A 4 -14.08 -6.63 41.57
C PRO A 4 -14.62 -7.10 42.94
N THR A 5 -14.00 -8.12 43.51
CA THR A 5 -14.38 -8.68 44.82
C THR A 5 -14.30 -7.66 45.95
N GLU A 6 -13.47 -6.63 45.79
CA GLU A 6 -13.34 -5.48 46.68
C GLU A 6 -14.63 -4.65 46.84
N LEU A 7 -15.61 -4.80 45.95
CA LEU A 7 -16.90 -4.10 46.07
C LEU A 7 -17.83 -4.73 47.12
N GLY A 8 -17.49 -5.88 47.69
CA GLY A 8 -18.30 -6.54 48.71
C GLY A 8 -19.63 -7.11 48.21
N ASP A 9 -19.82 -7.23 46.88
CA ASP A 9 -21.05 -7.75 46.29
C ASP A 9 -21.24 -9.24 46.65
N GLU A 10 -22.37 -9.55 47.30
CA GLU A 10 -22.64 -10.90 47.80
C GLU A 10 -22.71 -11.93 46.67
N TYR A 11 -23.29 -11.57 45.52
CA TYR A 11 -23.42 -12.47 44.38
C TYR A 11 -22.07 -12.77 43.74
N VAL A 12 -21.21 -11.74 43.60
CA VAL A 12 -19.83 -11.91 43.15
C VAL A 12 -19.06 -12.88 44.06
N ASN A 13 -19.17 -12.70 45.37
CA ASN A 13 -18.40 -13.48 46.34
C ASN A 13 -18.90 -14.93 46.45
N ARG A 14 -20.22 -15.13 46.56
CA ARG A 14 -20.81 -16.47 46.80
C ARG A 14 -20.94 -17.31 45.54
N VAL A 15 -21.24 -16.69 44.40
CA VAL A 15 -21.60 -17.39 43.16
C VAL A 15 -20.47 -17.28 42.14
N LEU A 16 -20.18 -16.06 41.67
CA LEU A 16 -19.29 -15.89 40.51
C LEU A 16 -17.81 -16.17 40.80
N SER A 17 -17.40 -16.05 42.07
CA SER A 17 -16.04 -16.37 42.52
C SER A 17 -15.90 -17.81 43.03
N ASN A 18 -17.01 -18.58 43.10
CA ASN A 18 -16.99 -19.97 43.53
C ASN A 18 -16.59 -20.88 42.38
N HIS A 19 -15.33 -21.31 42.39
CA HIS A 19 -14.77 -22.21 41.38
C HIS A 19 -14.85 -23.71 41.75
N SER A 20 -15.59 -24.06 42.81
CA SER A 20 -15.80 -25.45 43.19
C SER A 20 -16.69 -26.16 42.17
N LEU A 21 -16.33 -27.41 41.84
CA LEU A 21 -17.16 -28.28 41.00
C LEU A 21 -18.44 -28.74 41.70
N LYS A 22 -18.56 -28.54 43.02
CA LYS A 22 -19.80 -28.80 43.77
C LYS A 22 -20.88 -27.83 43.30
N ASP A 23 -22.07 -28.37 43.08
CA ASP A 23 -23.24 -27.59 42.67
C ASP A 23 -23.75 -26.74 43.84
N LEU A 24 -24.22 -25.54 43.52
CA LEU A 24 -24.92 -24.66 44.45
C LEU A 24 -26.36 -25.15 44.65
N PRO A 25 -27.04 -24.76 45.75
CA PRO A 25 -28.44 -25.09 45.95
C PRO A 25 -29.31 -24.67 44.75
N GLY A 26 -30.07 -25.62 44.20
CA GLY A 26 -30.97 -25.38 43.05
C GLY A 26 -30.24 -25.06 41.76
N GLU A 27 -28.97 -25.41 41.62
CA GLU A 27 -28.22 -25.15 40.41
C GLU A 27 -28.49 -26.18 39.32
N GLU A 28 -28.84 -25.67 38.15
CA GLU A 28 -29.09 -26.46 36.94
C GLU A 28 -28.08 -26.08 35.87
N TRP A 29 -27.56 -27.06 35.14
CA TRP A 29 -26.57 -26.88 34.07
C TRP A 29 -27.15 -27.21 32.70
N LYS A 30 -26.84 -26.38 31.69
CA LYS A 30 -27.18 -26.63 30.29
C LYS A 30 -25.95 -26.46 29.39
N LEU A 31 -25.84 -27.27 28.34
CA LEU A 31 -24.80 -27.09 27.32
C LEU A 31 -24.97 -25.74 26.61
N ILE A 32 -23.85 -25.07 26.33
CA ILE A 32 -23.86 -23.83 25.57
C ILE A 32 -23.92 -24.15 24.08
N GLU A 33 -24.98 -23.71 23.41
CA GLU A 33 -25.23 -23.96 22.00
C GLU A 33 -24.16 -23.27 21.14
N GLY A 34 -23.50 -24.01 20.24
CA GLY A 34 -22.35 -23.57 19.47
C GLY A 34 -21.03 -23.55 20.25
N PHE A 35 -21.03 -24.02 21.49
CA PHE A 35 -19.86 -24.17 22.36
C PHE A 35 -20.00 -25.42 23.23
N GLU A 36 -20.15 -26.58 22.61
CA GLU A 36 -20.54 -27.85 23.23
C GLU A 36 -19.53 -28.33 24.29
N ASN A 37 -18.30 -27.82 24.24
CA ASN A 37 -17.25 -28.03 25.25
C ASN A 37 -17.52 -27.33 26.59
N TYR A 38 -18.63 -26.60 26.72
CA TYR A 38 -18.97 -25.78 27.87
C TYR A 38 -20.42 -25.94 28.27
N ALA A 39 -20.66 -25.85 29.58
CA ALA A 39 -21.99 -25.75 30.17
C ALA A 39 -22.12 -24.44 30.94
N ILE A 40 -23.32 -23.89 30.99
CA ILE A 40 -23.68 -22.72 31.79
C ILE A 40 -24.78 -23.08 32.79
N SER A 41 -24.66 -22.56 34.00
CA SER A 41 -25.68 -22.74 35.03
C SER A 41 -26.73 -21.63 35.08
N ASN A 42 -27.88 -21.90 35.68
CA ASN A 42 -28.92 -20.91 35.96
C ASN A 42 -28.45 -19.77 36.88
N HIS A 43 -27.37 -19.98 37.62
CA HIS A 43 -26.64 -19.00 38.43
C HIS A 43 -25.56 -18.22 37.64
N GLY A 44 -25.32 -18.57 36.38
CA GLY A 44 -24.33 -17.93 35.52
C GLY A 44 -22.89 -18.39 35.78
N ARG A 45 -22.68 -19.52 36.46
CA ARG A 45 -21.38 -20.19 36.49
C ARG A 45 -21.15 -20.89 35.14
N ILE A 46 -19.90 -20.94 34.67
CA ILE A 46 -19.55 -21.59 33.41
C ILE A 46 -18.60 -22.74 33.71
N LYS A 47 -18.93 -23.95 33.26
CA LYS A 47 -18.13 -25.16 33.41
C LYS A 47 -17.51 -25.49 32.05
N SER A 48 -16.18 -25.60 32.02
CA SER A 48 -15.45 -26.19 30.89
C SER A 48 -15.48 -27.69 31.08
N LEU A 49 -16.03 -28.42 30.12
CA LEU A 49 -16.20 -29.87 30.21
C LEU A 49 -14.89 -30.62 29.92
N GLU A 50 -14.74 -31.77 30.56
CA GLU A 50 -13.66 -32.71 30.32
C GLU A 50 -13.63 -33.13 28.84
N ARG A 51 -12.44 -33.05 28.22
CA ARG A 51 -12.25 -33.43 26.81
C ARG A 51 -10.79 -33.65 26.46
N TRP A 52 -10.54 -34.41 25.40
CA TRP A 52 -9.24 -34.54 24.77
C TRP A 52 -9.05 -33.47 23.70
N VAL A 53 -7.87 -32.84 23.65
CA VAL A 53 -7.55 -31.80 22.67
C VAL A 53 -6.19 -32.11 22.03
N PRO A 54 -6.08 -32.06 20.69
CA PRO A 54 -4.80 -32.29 20.01
C PRO A 54 -3.80 -31.16 20.29
N LEU A 55 -2.53 -31.52 20.49
CA LEU A 55 -1.44 -30.58 20.68
C LEU A 55 -0.80 -30.19 19.34
N PRO A 56 -0.33 -28.92 19.17
CA PRO A 56 0.32 -28.48 17.94
C PRO A 56 1.59 -29.26 17.53
N VAL A 57 2.21 -29.95 18.49
CA VAL A 57 3.48 -30.70 18.31
C VAL A 57 3.22 -32.22 18.15
N GLY A 58 1.95 -32.62 18.01
CA GLY A 58 1.51 -34.02 18.01
C GLY A 58 1.16 -34.51 19.43
N GLY A 59 0.23 -35.48 19.50
CA GLY A 59 -0.32 -36.02 20.75
C GLY A 59 -1.63 -35.34 21.19
N GLU A 60 -2.23 -35.84 22.27
CA GLU A 60 -3.48 -35.33 22.84
C GLU A 60 -3.29 -34.94 24.31
N GLN A 61 -3.91 -33.85 24.73
CA GLN A 61 -3.96 -33.41 26.12
C GLN A 61 -5.38 -33.58 26.66
N LYS A 62 -5.53 -34.25 27.80
CA LYS A 62 -6.78 -34.29 28.56
C LYS A 62 -6.96 -32.98 29.32
N ILE A 63 -8.01 -32.23 29.00
CA ILE A 63 -8.49 -31.09 29.78
C ILE A 63 -9.54 -31.63 30.74
N LEU A 64 -9.35 -31.42 32.05
CA LEU A 64 -10.32 -31.82 33.08
C LEU A 64 -11.44 -30.78 33.25
N ASP A 65 -12.55 -31.21 33.85
CA ASP A 65 -13.63 -30.34 34.26
C ASP A 65 -13.15 -29.20 35.16
N ARG A 66 -13.59 -27.98 34.86
CA ARG A 66 -13.34 -26.82 35.73
C ARG A 66 -14.40 -25.75 35.61
N ILE A 67 -14.70 -25.08 36.72
CA ILE A 67 -15.46 -23.83 36.69
C ILE A 67 -14.54 -22.71 36.20
N MET A 68 -14.97 -22.02 35.14
CA MET A 68 -14.25 -20.92 34.53
C MET A 68 -14.31 -19.67 35.40
N LYS A 69 -13.25 -18.86 35.34
CA LYS A 69 -13.20 -17.55 36.00
C LYS A 69 -13.86 -16.51 35.10
N PRO A 70 -15.04 -15.96 35.45
CA PRO A 70 -15.64 -14.89 34.68
C PRO A 70 -14.83 -13.59 34.81
N GLN A 71 -15.06 -12.68 33.87
CA GLN A 71 -14.43 -11.36 33.81
C GLN A 71 -15.47 -10.27 33.96
N ALA A 72 -15.10 -9.16 34.60
CA ALA A 72 -15.92 -7.96 34.60
C ALA A 72 -15.47 -7.01 33.49
N PHE A 73 -16.43 -6.44 32.77
CA PHE A 73 -16.23 -5.28 31.91
C PHE A 73 -16.74 -4.03 32.64
N ARG A 74 -15.83 -3.13 33.00
CA ARG A 74 -16.13 -1.88 33.70
C ARG A 74 -16.22 -0.72 32.72
N TYR A 75 -17.25 0.10 32.85
CA TYR A 75 -17.38 1.37 32.12
C TYR A 75 -17.82 2.49 33.06
N PHE A 76 -17.49 3.73 32.71
CA PHE A 76 -17.79 4.90 33.54
C PHE A 76 -18.96 5.68 32.93
N ASN A 77 -19.99 5.93 33.74
CA ASN A 77 -21.06 6.84 33.37
C ASN A 77 -20.67 8.26 33.80
N LYS A 78 -20.43 9.14 32.82
CA LYS A 78 -20.02 10.53 33.06
C LYS A 78 -21.08 11.37 33.77
N HIS A 79 -22.36 11.03 33.62
CA HIS A 79 -23.46 11.79 34.20
C HIS A 79 -23.65 11.46 35.68
N LEU A 80 -23.68 10.17 36.01
CA LEU A 80 -23.76 9.73 37.41
C LEU A 80 -22.41 9.76 38.15
N LYS A 81 -21.31 10.01 37.43
CA LYS A 81 -19.93 9.89 37.94
C LYS A 81 -19.68 8.53 38.64
N ALA A 82 -20.28 7.47 38.13
CA ALA A 82 -20.26 6.14 38.73
C ALA A 82 -19.77 5.07 37.75
N HIS A 83 -19.17 4.01 38.29
CA HIS A 83 -18.76 2.83 37.52
C HIS A 83 -19.88 1.80 37.44
N PHE A 84 -20.04 1.22 36.25
CA PHE A 84 -20.94 0.12 35.99
C PHE A 84 -20.16 -1.08 35.45
N TYR A 85 -20.68 -2.27 35.74
CA TYR A 85 -20.01 -3.53 35.45
C TYR A 85 -20.93 -4.42 34.62
N ASN A 86 -20.36 -5.28 33.79
CA ASN A 86 -21.08 -6.39 33.17
C ASN A 86 -20.21 -7.64 33.25
N VAL A 87 -20.81 -8.79 33.55
CA VAL A 87 -20.11 -10.07 33.63
C VAL A 87 -19.98 -10.68 32.22
N ARG A 88 -18.76 -11.10 31.87
CA ARG A 88 -18.40 -11.73 30.60
C ARG A 88 -17.60 -13.01 30.84
N CYS A 89 -17.66 -13.93 29.89
CA CYS A 89 -16.81 -15.11 29.83
C CYS A 89 -16.14 -15.20 28.45
N ASN A 90 -15.06 -15.98 28.38
CA ASN A 90 -14.35 -16.26 27.14
C ASN A 90 -14.47 -17.75 26.86
N LEU A 91 -15.14 -18.11 25.76
CA LEU A 91 -15.31 -19.49 25.32
C LEU A 91 -14.33 -19.78 24.18
N CYS A 92 -13.70 -20.96 24.14
CA CYS A 92 -12.75 -21.31 23.11
C CYS A 92 -13.32 -22.40 22.19
N LEU A 93 -13.36 -22.15 20.89
CA LEU A 93 -13.79 -23.12 19.87
C LEU A 93 -12.76 -23.09 18.74
N GLU A 94 -12.21 -24.24 18.38
CA GLU A 94 -11.18 -24.39 17.33
C GLU A 94 -9.98 -23.44 17.48
N GLY A 95 -9.51 -23.25 18.72
CA GLY A 95 -8.40 -22.35 19.04
C GLY A 95 -8.73 -20.85 18.99
N LYS A 96 -9.96 -20.46 18.64
CA LYS A 96 -10.44 -19.07 18.65
C LYS A 96 -11.20 -18.77 19.94
N ILE A 97 -10.94 -17.58 20.51
CA ILE A 97 -11.56 -17.12 21.76
C ILE A 97 -12.74 -16.18 21.45
N TYR A 98 -13.90 -16.49 22.00
CA TYR A 98 -15.15 -15.74 21.85
C TYR A 98 -15.58 -15.15 23.19
N GLY A 99 -15.57 -13.82 23.29
CA GLY A 99 -16.09 -13.11 24.45
C GLY A 99 -17.63 -13.07 24.42
N ARG A 100 -18.28 -13.64 25.44
CA ARG A 100 -19.74 -13.68 25.57
C ARG A 100 -20.23 -13.01 26.85
N SER A 101 -21.43 -12.45 26.81
CA SER A 101 -22.09 -11.91 28.01
C SER A 101 -22.73 -13.06 28.79
N VAL A 102 -22.40 -13.17 30.08
CA VAL A 102 -22.96 -14.23 30.93
C VAL A 102 -24.47 -14.07 31.06
N ALA A 103 -24.96 -12.84 31.29
CA ALA A 103 -26.40 -12.57 31.38
C ALA A 103 -27.16 -12.98 30.10
N ARG A 104 -26.64 -12.69 28.90
CA ARG A 104 -27.30 -13.15 27.65
C ARG A 104 -27.32 -14.67 27.54
N LEU A 105 -26.22 -15.35 27.90
CA LEU A 105 -26.18 -16.81 27.86
C LEU A 105 -27.16 -17.43 28.86
N VAL A 106 -27.21 -16.93 30.10
CA VAL A 106 -28.17 -17.43 31.11
C VAL A 106 -29.60 -17.23 30.61
N TYR A 107 -29.94 -16.02 30.12
CA TYR A 107 -31.29 -15.76 29.61
C TYR A 107 -31.65 -16.67 28.44
N TYR A 108 -30.74 -16.84 27.47
CA TYR A 108 -30.95 -17.69 26.30
C TYR A 108 -31.24 -19.14 26.69
N HIS A 109 -30.50 -19.69 27.67
CA HIS A 109 -30.62 -21.09 28.04
C HIS A 109 -31.72 -21.37 29.08
N PHE A 110 -32.09 -20.41 29.93
CA PHE A 110 -33.01 -20.62 31.05
C PHE A 110 -34.30 -19.82 31.00
N VAL A 111 -34.45 -18.88 30.06
CA VAL A 111 -35.66 -18.04 29.95
C VAL A 111 -36.30 -18.14 28.56
N GLU A 112 -35.60 -17.71 27.50
CA GLU A 112 -36.16 -17.66 26.14
C GLU A 112 -35.03 -17.72 25.09
N LYS A 113 -35.17 -18.59 24.08
CA LYS A 113 -34.24 -18.62 22.93
C LYS A 113 -34.49 -17.44 21.99
N PHE A 114 -33.41 -16.85 21.48
CA PHE A 114 -33.44 -15.72 20.55
C PHE A 114 -32.18 -15.70 19.67
N ASP A 115 -32.15 -14.91 18.60
CA ASP A 115 -30.91 -14.70 17.85
C ASP A 115 -29.85 -14.01 18.72
N MET A 116 -28.76 -14.73 19.01
CA MET A 116 -27.67 -14.29 19.88
C MET A 116 -26.93 -13.06 19.33
N ASP A 117 -27.07 -12.74 18.04
CA ASP A 117 -26.50 -11.56 17.40
C ASP A 117 -27.50 -10.40 17.25
N ASP A 118 -28.78 -10.58 17.60
CA ASP A 118 -29.76 -9.50 17.59
C ASP A 118 -29.44 -8.43 18.67
N LEU A 119 -29.21 -7.20 18.19
CA LEU A 119 -28.88 -6.02 18.98
C LEU A 119 -30.07 -5.09 19.23
N SER A 120 -31.27 -5.45 18.75
CA SER A 120 -32.52 -4.67 18.91
C SER A 120 -32.99 -4.60 20.37
N PHE A 121 -32.61 -5.59 21.18
CA PHE A 121 -32.92 -5.67 22.61
C PHE A 121 -31.66 -5.84 23.48
N ARG A 122 -31.85 -5.66 24.79
CA ARG A 122 -30.83 -5.86 25.82
C ARG A 122 -31.40 -6.72 26.94
N ILE A 123 -30.52 -7.49 27.57
CA ILE A 123 -30.85 -8.17 28.83
C ILE A 123 -30.53 -7.22 29.98
N SER A 124 -31.55 -6.93 30.78
CA SER A 124 -31.49 -6.07 31.97
C SER A 124 -31.54 -6.93 33.23
N PHE A 125 -31.36 -6.26 34.37
CA PHE A 125 -31.35 -6.83 35.72
C PHE A 125 -32.47 -6.17 36.51
N LYS A 126 -33.37 -6.97 37.08
CA LYS A 126 -34.57 -6.48 37.79
C LYS A 126 -34.20 -5.78 39.10
N ASP A 127 -33.20 -6.30 39.80
CA ASP A 127 -32.66 -5.74 41.06
C ASP A 127 -31.62 -4.63 40.87
N GLU A 128 -31.39 -4.19 39.62
CA GLU A 128 -30.33 -3.25 39.22
C GLU A 128 -28.88 -3.71 39.50
N ASN A 129 -28.67 -4.87 40.11
CA ASN A 129 -27.36 -5.47 40.34
C ASN A 129 -26.87 -6.23 39.10
N ARG A 130 -25.89 -5.66 38.41
CA ARG A 130 -25.34 -6.22 37.17
C ARG A 130 -24.42 -7.44 37.35
N PHE A 131 -24.12 -7.79 38.60
CA PHE A 131 -23.44 -9.03 38.93
C PHE A 131 -24.42 -10.18 39.16
N ASN A 132 -25.65 -9.89 39.59
CA ASN A 132 -26.69 -10.90 39.77
C ASN A 132 -27.24 -11.37 38.42
N VAL A 133 -26.53 -12.31 37.82
CA VAL A 133 -26.86 -12.93 36.52
C VAL A 133 -27.80 -14.13 36.66
N HIS A 134 -28.42 -14.34 37.82
CA HIS A 134 -29.37 -15.43 38.02
C HIS A 134 -30.57 -15.29 37.08
N PHE A 135 -31.01 -16.38 36.46
CA PHE A 135 -32.03 -16.33 35.39
C PHE A 135 -33.32 -15.58 35.81
N SER A 136 -33.77 -15.74 37.05
CA SER A 136 -34.99 -15.09 37.56
C SER A 136 -34.86 -13.56 37.68
N ASN A 137 -33.63 -13.05 37.83
CA ASN A 137 -33.31 -11.62 37.91
C ASN A 137 -33.17 -10.96 36.53
N LEU A 138 -33.15 -11.75 35.45
CA LEU A 138 -32.95 -11.22 34.11
C LEU A 138 -34.28 -10.94 33.40
N GLU A 139 -34.30 -9.91 32.57
CA GLU A 139 -35.44 -9.55 31.72
C GLU A 139 -34.95 -9.03 30.35
N LYS A 140 -35.75 -9.24 29.31
CA LYS A 140 -35.50 -8.77 27.94
C LYS A 140 -36.22 -7.44 27.73
N ILE A 141 -35.47 -6.39 27.37
CA ILE A 141 -36.00 -5.04 27.16
C ILE A 141 -35.57 -4.46 25.81
N THR A 142 -36.43 -3.69 25.18
CA THR A 142 -36.17 -3.04 23.89
C THR A 142 -35.18 -1.88 24.02
N ALA A 143 -34.53 -1.49 22.92
CA ALA A 143 -33.64 -0.32 22.90
C ALA A 143 -34.33 0.99 23.34
N ASN A 144 -35.64 1.13 23.10
CA ASN A 144 -36.43 2.29 23.51
C ASN A 144 -36.69 2.29 25.02
N GLU A 145 -37.00 1.15 25.62
CA GLU A 145 -37.17 1.02 27.07
C GLU A 145 -35.85 1.24 27.82
N VAL A 146 -34.73 0.72 27.30
CA VAL A 146 -33.38 1.00 27.84
C VAL A 146 -33.15 2.51 27.91
N ARG A 147 -33.45 3.22 26.81
CA ARG A 147 -33.28 4.68 26.72
C ARG A 147 -34.21 5.40 27.69
N SER A 148 -35.47 4.99 27.76
CA SER A 148 -36.48 5.60 28.63
C SER A 148 -36.13 5.41 30.10
N ARG A 149 -35.76 4.18 30.52
CA ARG A 149 -35.27 3.91 31.88
C ARG A 149 -34.01 4.72 32.19
N ALA A 150 -33.06 4.80 31.26
CA ALA A 150 -31.86 5.61 31.46
C ALA A 150 -32.17 7.11 31.63
N LEU A 151 -33.20 7.64 30.96
CA LEU A 151 -33.63 9.02 31.17
C LEU A 151 -34.36 9.19 32.51
N ASN A 152 -35.27 8.28 32.86
CA ASN A 152 -36.07 8.33 34.08
C ASN A 152 -35.22 8.19 35.35
N THR A 153 -34.21 7.30 35.34
CA THR A 153 -33.29 7.15 36.48
C THR A 153 -32.15 8.17 36.47
N GLY A 154 -32.26 9.25 35.68
CA GLY A 154 -31.22 10.27 35.55
C GLY A 154 -29.88 9.75 35.03
N ARG A 155 -29.82 8.58 34.38
CA ARG A 155 -28.59 8.01 33.80
C ARG A 155 -28.18 8.66 32.47
N GLY A 156 -29.07 9.43 31.83
CA GLY A 156 -28.88 10.07 30.54
C GLY A 156 -29.31 11.55 30.52
N LYS A 157 -28.68 12.36 29.66
CA LYS A 157 -29.01 13.78 29.50
C LYS A 157 -30.15 13.96 28.48
N LYS A 158 -31.26 14.56 28.89
CA LYS A 158 -32.30 15.04 27.95
C LYS A 158 -31.77 16.26 27.20
N GLY A 159 -31.76 16.18 25.87
CA GLY A 159 -31.42 17.34 25.02
C GLY A 159 -32.60 18.30 24.96
N ASN A 160 -32.35 19.61 24.91
CA ASN A 160 -33.41 20.60 24.68
C ASN A 160 -33.77 20.65 23.18
N TYR A 161 -34.55 19.66 22.72
CA TYR A 161 -35.00 19.58 21.32
C TYR A 161 -36.19 20.48 21.00
N GLN A 162 -36.83 21.07 22.02
CA GLN A 162 -37.98 21.97 21.85
C GLN A 162 -37.56 23.43 21.59
N GLN A 163 -36.27 23.75 21.65
CA GLN A 163 -35.80 25.13 21.40
C GLN A 163 -35.99 25.53 19.92
N ALA A 164 -36.43 26.76 19.70
CA ALA A 164 -36.53 27.37 18.38
C ALA A 164 -35.14 27.65 17.79
N VAL A 165 -35.01 27.49 16.47
CA VAL A 165 -33.70 27.54 15.80
C VAL A 165 -33.74 28.33 14.50
N ASN A 166 -32.64 29.01 14.22
CA ASN A 166 -32.39 29.65 12.94
C ASN A 166 -31.32 28.84 12.16
N GLN A 167 -31.57 28.68 10.87
CA GLN A 167 -30.73 27.98 9.92
C GLN A 167 -29.97 28.99 9.07
N TYR A 168 -28.67 28.77 8.90
CA TYR A 168 -27.80 29.59 8.07
C TYR A 168 -26.96 28.72 7.13
N THR A 169 -26.53 29.29 6.00
CA THR A 169 -25.45 28.72 5.19
C THR A 169 -24.16 28.71 6.00
N VAL A 170 -23.15 28.00 5.50
CA VAL A 170 -21.83 27.99 6.15
C VAL A 170 -21.08 29.30 6.00
N ASP A 171 -21.50 30.13 5.04
CA ASP A 171 -20.88 31.42 4.71
C ASP A 171 -21.53 32.60 5.44
N GLY A 172 -22.68 32.38 6.09
CA GLY A 172 -23.33 33.37 6.94
C GLY A 172 -24.74 33.79 6.53
N ASP A 173 -25.23 33.30 5.39
CA ASP A 173 -26.52 33.73 4.85
C ASP A 173 -27.68 33.06 5.60
N PHE A 174 -28.69 33.84 5.96
CA PHE A 174 -29.89 33.31 6.60
C PHE A 174 -30.69 32.46 5.62
N VAL A 175 -31.12 31.27 6.06
CA VAL A 175 -31.90 30.32 5.24
C VAL A 175 -33.34 30.20 5.74
N GLY A 176 -33.56 30.13 7.04
CA GLY A 176 -34.90 29.94 7.60
C GLY A 176 -34.95 29.87 9.12
N SER A 177 -36.17 29.92 9.67
CA SER A 177 -36.44 29.82 11.11
C SER A 177 -37.46 28.71 11.37
N TYR A 178 -37.28 27.96 12.45
CA TYR A 178 -38.14 26.85 12.83
C TYR A 178 -38.56 26.98 14.30
N GLU A 179 -39.80 26.60 14.59
CA GLU A 179 -40.35 26.67 15.95
C GLU A 179 -39.60 25.77 16.93
N ASN A 180 -39.07 24.64 16.48
CA ASN A 180 -38.23 23.76 17.26
C ASN A 180 -37.33 22.86 16.38
N ILE A 181 -36.43 22.09 17.01
CA ILE A 181 -35.51 21.19 16.29
C ILE A 181 -36.26 20.06 15.55
N TYR A 182 -37.41 19.60 16.05
CA TYR A 182 -38.19 18.57 15.36
C TYR A 182 -38.80 19.09 14.07
N ALA A 183 -39.36 20.31 14.07
CA ALA A 183 -39.88 20.95 12.85
C ALA A 183 -38.78 21.09 11.77
N ALA A 184 -37.58 21.51 12.18
CA ALA A 184 -36.42 21.55 11.28
C ALA A 184 -36.02 20.15 10.77
N SER A 185 -36.13 19.14 11.63
CA SER A 185 -35.77 17.76 11.32
C SER A 185 -36.68 17.14 10.27
N GLU A 186 -38.00 17.32 10.42
CA GLU A 186 -39.02 16.82 9.50
C GLU A 186 -38.91 17.49 8.14
N THR A 187 -38.75 18.82 8.13
CA THR A 187 -38.65 19.61 6.89
C THR A 187 -37.41 19.24 6.07
N LEU A 188 -36.27 19.02 6.72
CA LEU A 188 -34.98 18.85 6.03
C LEU A 188 -34.47 17.40 6.01
N GLY A 189 -35.17 16.47 6.66
CA GLY A 189 -34.71 15.08 6.84
C GLY A 189 -33.40 14.97 7.64
N ILE A 190 -33.13 15.92 8.55
CA ILE A 190 -31.89 15.94 9.37
C ILE A 190 -32.25 15.48 10.78
N HIS A 191 -31.69 14.36 11.24
CA HIS A 191 -32.00 13.82 12.57
C HIS A 191 -31.70 14.83 13.72
N PRO A 192 -32.58 15.01 14.74
CA PRO A 192 -32.44 16.07 15.75
C PRO A 192 -31.12 16.01 16.54
N THR A 193 -30.60 14.80 16.75
CA THR A 193 -29.32 14.56 17.44
C THR A 193 -28.11 15.13 16.69
N TYR A 194 -28.26 15.53 15.43
CA TYR A 194 -27.22 16.21 14.66
C TYR A 194 -27.30 17.73 14.76
N ILE A 195 -28.51 18.29 14.86
CA ILE A 195 -28.72 19.75 14.97
C ILE A 195 -28.31 20.25 16.36
N LEU A 196 -28.77 19.58 17.43
CA LEU A 196 -28.53 20.03 18.80
C LEU A 196 -27.04 20.20 19.17
N PRO A 197 -26.11 19.29 18.79
CA PRO A 197 -24.68 19.51 19.03
C PRO A 197 -24.09 20.72 18.32
N VAL A 198 -24.65 21.16 17.18
CA VAL A 198 -24.17 22.34 16.45
C VAL A 198 -24.51 23.61 17.22
N ILE A 199 -25.75 23.72 17.70
CA ILE A 199 -26.20 24.84 18.55
C ILE A 199 -25.36 24.94 19.83
N ASN A 200 -25.04 23.78 20.42
CA ASN A 200 -24.18 23.70 21.61
C ASN A 200 -22.68 23.88 21.31
N LYS A 201 -22.30 24.33 20.10
CA LYS A 201 -20.91 24.52 19.64
C LYS A 201 -20.00 23.26 19.78
N LYS A 202 -20.59 22.06 19.86
CA LYS A 202 -19.86 20.77 19.90
C LYS A 202 -19.56 20.20 18.53
N LYS A 203 -20.36 20.58 17.53
CA LYS A 203 -20.16 20.27 16.12
C LYS A 203 -20.25 21.55 15.32
N THR A 204 -19.67 21.53 14.12
CA THR A 204 -19.68 22.70 13.23
C THR A 204 -20.92 22.74 12.36
N THR A 205 -21.37 21.63 11.77
CA THR A 205 -22.48 21.67 10.82
C THR A 205 -23.41 20.47 10.97
N ALA A 206 -24.65 20.63 10.50
CA ALA A 206 -25.63 19.56 10.36
C ALA A 206 -26.42 19.75 9.07
N GLY A 207 -26.42 18.74 8.21
CA GLY A 207 -27.11 18.78 6.92
C GLY A 207 -26.62 19.89 5.98
N LYS A 208 -25.33 20.22 6.01
CA LYS A 208 -24.66 21.33 5.29
C LYS A 208 -24.89 22.74 5.87
N TYR A 209 -25.67 22.88 6.94
CA TYR A 209 -26.01 24.19 7.51
C TYR A 209 -25.36 24.45 8.88
N ARG A 210 -25.33 25.73 9.24
CA ARG A 210 -25.07 26.21 10.60
C ARG A 210 -26.41 26.43 11.30
N TRP A 211 -26.42 26.20 12.61
CA TRP A 211 -27.62 26.23 13.43
C TRP A 211 -27.34 27.04 14.68
N PHE A 212 -28.20 28.02 14.94
CA PHE A 212 -28.15 28.87 16.13
C PHE A 212 -29.51 28.89 16.80
N ALA A 213 -29.53 29.20 18.10
CA ALA A 213 -30.78 29.45 18.81
C ALA A 213 -31.47 30.68 18.20
N LYS A 214 -32.80 30.70 18.17
CA LYS A 214 -33.57 31.75 17.49
C LYS A 214 -33.34 33.15 18.07
N ASP A 215 -33.06 33.22 19.36
CA ASP A 215 -32.74 34.43 20.13
C ASP A 215 -31.29 34.91 19.95
N TYR A 216 -30.46 34.15 19.24
CA TYR A 216 -29.05 34.48 19.00
C TYR A 216 -28.84 35.00 17.57
N THR A 217 -28.19 36.17 17.45
CA THR A 217 -27.76 36.74 16.16
C THR A 217 -26.27 36.47 15.97
N PRO A 218 -25.87 35.60 15.02
CA PRO A 218 -24.48 35.22 14.84
C PRO A 218 -23.66 36.33 14.16
N SER A 219 -22.43 36.55 14.63
CA SER A 219 -21.47 37.44 13.97
C SER A 219 -20.66 36.69 12.90
N LYS A 220 -19.84 37.40 12.10
CA LYS A 220 -18.98 36.75 11.09
C LYS A 220 -18.02 35.72 11.72
N GLU A 221 -17.55 35.99 12.93
CA GLU A 221 -16.64 35.13 13.68
C GLU A 221 -17.32 33.81 14.08
N ASP A 222 -18.64 33.81 14.33
CA ASP A 222 -19.37 32.58 14.64
C ASP A 222 -19.39 31.59 13.46
N PHE A 223 -19.13 32.04 12.23
CA PHE A 223 -19.03 31.18 11.07
C PHE A 223 -17.62 30.62 10.86
N ILE A 224 -16.65 31.01 11.69
CA ILE A 224 -15.29 30.49 11.68
C ILE A 224 -15.11 29.57 12.91
N PRO A 225 -15.08 28.24 12.75
CA PRO A 225 -14.97 27.33 13.88
C PRO A 225 -13.73 27.56 14.74
N GLU A 226 -13.94 27.82 16.03
CA GLU A 226 -12.86 27.80 17.02
C GLU A 226 -12.21 26.40 17.05
N THR A 227 -10.93 26.35 16.73
CA THR A 227 -10.11 25.14 16.83
C THR A 227 -9.09 25.35 17.92
N LYS A 228 -8.97 24.38 18.84
CA LYS A 228 -7.82 24.28 19.74
C LYS A 228 -6.56 24.18 18.88
N SER A 229 -5.88 25.30 18.64
CA SER A 229 -4.73 25.29 17.75
C SER A 229 -3.61 24.50 18.41
N LYS A 230 -2.98 23.63 17.65
CA LYS A 230 -1.63 23.19 18.01
C LYS A 230 -0.71 24.42 17.97
N PRO A 231 0.40 24.44 18.72
CA PRO A 231 1.39 25.50 18.58
C PRO A 231 1.77 25.64 17.11
N GLU A 232 1.80 26.88 16.63
CA GLU A 232 2.14 27.19 15.24
C GLU A 232 3.57 26.68 14.97
N LYS A 233 3.68 25.73 14.04
CA LYS A 233 4.99 25.23 13.63
C LYS A 233 5.55 26.23 12.62
N VAL A 234 6.66 26.88 12.96
CA VAL A 234 7.35 27.80 12.04
C VAL A 234 8.22 27.05 11.03
N LEU A 235 8.86 25.95 11.45
CA LEU A 235 9.76 25.17 10.61
C LEU A 235 9.14 23.85 10.12
N ASN A 236 9.27 23.58 8.82
CA ASN A 236 9.05 22.27 8.23
C ASN A 236 10.21 21.31 8.55
N THR A 237 10.19 20.74 9.75
CA THR A 237 11.24 19.83 10.23
C THR A 237 11.42 18.57 9.37
N SER A 238 10.35 18.11 8.71
CA SER A 238 10.43 16.95 7.81
C SER A 238 11.27 17.29 6.59
N LEU A 239 10.99 18.41 5.93
CA LEU A 239 11.74 18.84 4.75
C LEU A 239 13.19 19.15 5.10
N TRP A 240 13.43 19.84 6.22
CA TRP A 240 14.77 20.13 6.74
C TRP A 240 15.60 18.86 6.94
N LYS A 241 15.03 17.82 7.56
CA LYS A 241 15.67 16.51 7.69
C LYS A 241 15.97 15.86 6.34
N THR A 242 15.02 15.88 5.40
CA THR A 242 15.22 15.29 4.06
C THR A 242 16.31 15.99 3.25
N LEU A 243 16.52 17.29 3.49
CA LEU A 243 17.58 18.07 2.87
C LEU A 243 18.95 17.94 3.55
N GLY A 244 19.08 17.08 4.56
CA GLY A 244 20.36 16.85 5.24
C GLY A 244 20.66 17.87 6.34
N GLN A 245 19.63 18.50 6.91
CA GLN A 245 19.75 19.41 8.05
C GLN A 245 20.71 20.58 7.79
N PRO A 246 20.50 21.38 6.72
CA PRO A 246 21.33 22.54 6.46
C PRO A 246 21.28 23.52 7.64
N ILE A 247 22.38 24.23 7.88
CA ILE A 247 22.47 25.25 8.92
C ILE A 247 21.56 26.42 8.55
N ILE A 248 20.50 26.64 9.33
CA ILE A 248 19.49 27.69 9.14
C ILE A 248 19.04 28.25 10.49
N ASP A 249 18.44 29.45 10.47
CA ASP A 249 17.70 29.97 11.61
C ASP A 249 16.32 29.29 11.69
N GLU A 250 16.09 28.48 12.72
CA GLU A 250 14.81 27.76 12.91
C GLU A 250 13.63 28.70 13.23
N SER A 251 13.92 29.90 13.76
CA SER A 251 12.90 30.91 14.08
C SER A 251 12.47 31.72 12.86
N ASN A 252 13.32 31.78 11.83
CA ASN A 252 13.04 32.42 10.55
C ASN A 252 13.64 31.60 9.39
N PRO A 253 13.11 30.41 9.11
CA PRO A 253 13.69 29.54 8.11
C PRO A 253 13.46 30.07 6.68
N PRO A 254 14.23 29.59 5.69
CA PRO A 254 14.02 29.92 4.28
C PRO A 254 12.58 29.66 3.85
N ALA A 255 12.09 30.40 2.85
CA ALA A 255 10.69 30.37 2.43
C ALA A 255 10.19 28.93 2.13
N CYS A 256 11.02 28.09 1.51
CA CYS A 256 10.67 26.70 1.21
C CYS A 256 10.38 25.81 2.45
N MET A 257 10.87 26.21 3.63
CA MET A 257 10.68 25.51 4.91
C MET A 257 9.84 26.29 5.91
N ASN A 258 9.45 27.54 5.60
CA ASN A 258 8.73 28.42 6.50
C ASN A 258 7.23 28.17 6.46
N LEU A 259 6.68 27.64 7.55
CA LEU A 259 5.28 27.30 7.73
C LEU A 259 4.47 28.39 8.48
N SER A 260 5.10 29.51 8.85
CA SER A 260 4.39 30.60 9.53
C SER A 260 3.44 31.32 8.58
N LEU A 261 2.28 31.73 9.12
CA LEU A 261 1.34 32.57 8.38
C LEU A 261 1.82 34.00 8.15
N LYS A 262 2.84 34.46 8.88
CA LYS A 262 3.43 35.79 8.69
C LYS A 262 4.08 35.90 7.31
N ASP A 263 3.83 37.00 6.63
CA ASP A 263 4.44 37.28 5.34
C ASP A 263 5.93 37.61 5.51
N LEU A 264 6.74 37.11 4.58
CA LEU A 264 8.17 37.38 4.54
C LEU A 264 8.43 38.73 3.86
N PRO A 265 9.58 39.39 4.10
CA PRO A 265 9.92 40.65 3.45
C PRO A 265 9.83 40.58 1.92
N GLY A 266 9.03 41.48 1.32
CA GLY A 266 8.81 41.55 -0.13
C GLY A 266 7.99 40.40 -0.72
N GLU A 267 7.31 39.62 0.12
CA GLU A 267 6.46 38.52 -0.34
C GLU A 267 5.13 39.02 -0.91
N LYS A 268 4.76 38.49 -2.07
CA LYS A 268 3.51 38.80 -2.78
C LYS A 268 2.80 37.50 -3.11
N TRP A 269 1.49 37.45 -2.91
CA TRP A 269 0.66 36.27 -3.14
C TRP A 269 -0.18 36.42 -4.41
N LYS A 270 -0.30 35.34 -5.18
CA LYS A 270 -1.23 35.20 -6.31
C LYS A 270 -2.05 33.91 -6.15
N PRO A 271 -3.28 33.84 -6.67
CA PRO A 271 -4.05 32.59 -6.64
C PRO A 271 -3.33 31.48 -7.42
N VAL A 272 -3.51 30.24 -6.99
CA VAL A 272 -3.04 29.07 -7.76
C VAL A 272 -4.04 28.81 -8.90
N PRO A 273 -3.59 28.70 -10.16
CA PRO A 273 -4.48 28.44 -11.30
C PRO A 273 -5.34 27.19 -11.11
N ASP A 274 -6.60 27.24 -11.55
CA ASP A 274 -7.64 26.20 -11.41
C ASP A 274 -8.05 25.87 -9.96
N LEU A 275 -7.47 26.58 -9.00
CA LEU A 275 -7.62 26.37 -7.55
C LEU A 275 -7.89 27.68 -6.82
N GLU A 276 -8.45 28.66 -7.53
CA GLU A 276 -8.82 29.98 -7.03
C GLU A 276 -9.78 29.85 -5.84
N GLY A 277 -9.57 30.66 -4.81
CA GLY A 277 -10.33 30.62 -3.56
C GLY A 277 -9.92 29.53 -2.57
N TYR A 278 -9.10 28.55 -2.98
CA TYR A 278 -8.61 27.48 -2.09
C TYR A 278 -7.14 27.61 -1.75
N PHE A 279 -6.32 28.05 -2.71
CA PHE A 279 -4.88 28.14 -2.55
C PHE A 279 -4.30 29.39 -3.21
N ALA A 280 -3.23 29.91 -2.61
CA ALA A 280 -2.40 30.98 -3.15
C ALA A 280 -0.92 30.57 -3.13
N ILE A 281 -0.15 31.01 -4.11
CA ILE A 281 1.31 30.88 -4.17
C ILE A 281 1.97 32.24 -3.97
N SER A 282 3.05 32.27 -3.20
CA SER A 282 3.87 33.47 -3.07
C SER A 282 5.00 33.52 -4.10
N ASN A 283 5.49 34.71 -4.39
CA ASN A 283 6.71 34.92 -5.20
C ASN A 283 7.98 34.32 -4.54
N LYS A 284 7.90 33.80 -3.31
CA LYS A 284 8.98 33.04 -2.66
C LYS A 284 8.76 31.53 -2.70
N GLY A 285 7.72 31.06 -3.38
CA GLY A 285 7.41 29.65 -3.58
C GLY A 285 6.64 29.01 -2.42
N ARG A 286 6.12 29.79 -1.47
CA ARG A 286 5.25 29.28 -0.40
C ARG A 286 3.85 29.06 -0.95
N ILE A 287 3.18 28.01 -0.48
CA ILE A 287 1.80 27.72 -0.82
C ILE A 287 0.94 27.91 0.42
N LYS A 288 -0.04 28.80 0.36
CA LYS A 288 -1.00 29.07 1.42
C LYS A 288 -2.33 28.45 1.04
N ARG A 289 -2.85 27.59 1.91
CA ARG A 289 -4.26 27.16 1.82
C ARG A 289 -5.10 28.24 2.48
N LEU A 290 -6.16 28.69 1.80
CA LEU A 290 -7.08 29.70 2.28
C LEU A 290 -8.19 29.09 3.15
N ASN A 291 -8.78 29.93 4.01
CA ASN A 291 -9.98 29.56 4.77
C ASN A 291 -11.09 29.14 3.81
N SER A 292 -11.55 27.90 3.92
CA SER A 292 -12.55 27.36 2.98
C SER A 292 -13.36 26.22 3.60
N TRP A 293 -14.63 26.12 3.18
CA TRP A 293 -15.50 25.00 3.51
C TRP A 293 -15.37 23.88 2.47
N THR A 294 -15.38 22.61 2.91
CA THR A 294 -15.46 21.47 1.99
C THR A 294 -16.83 21.40 1.32
N GLU A 295 -16.95 20.67 0.21
CA GLU A 295 -18.24 20.51 -0.50
C GLU A 295 -19.06 19.28 -0.07
N ASN A 296 -18.53 18.46 0.84
CA ASN A 296 -19.19 17.25 1.35
C ASN A 296 -20.50 17.54 2.13
N ARG A 297 -21.33 16.49 2.35
CA ARG A 297 -22.61 16.58 3.07
C ARG A 297 -22.49 17.18 4.48
N ASN A 298 -21.38 16.85 5.17
CA ASN A 298 -21.03 17.47 6.44
C ASN A 298 -19.87 18.43 6.21
N LYS A 299 -20.21 19.66 5.81
CA LYS A 299 -19.26 20.74 5.53
C LYS A 299 -18.26 20.87 6.70
N THR A 300 -16.98 20.71 6.39
CA THR A 300 -15.85 20.86 7.32
C THR A 300 -15.10 22.12 6.95
N PHE A 301 -14.74 22.92 7.94
CA PHE A 301 -13.95 24.12 7.74
C PHE A 301 -12.46 23.78 7.76
N TRP A 302 -11.75 24.20 6.72
CA TRP A 302 -10.30 24.17 6.68
C TRP A 302 -9.77 25.55 7.00
N LYS A 303 -9.02 25.64 8.09
CA LYS A 303 -8.33 26.87 8.48
C LYS A 303 -7.13 27.12 7.57
N GLU A 304 -6.87 28.40 7.35
CA GLU A 304 -5.69 28.91 6.67
C GLU A 304 -4.40 28.39 7.32
N HIS A 305 -3.47 27.93 6.48
CA HIS A 305 -2.12 27.54 6.88
C HIS A 305 -1.20 27.44 5.65
N ILE A 306 0.11 27.51 5.88
CA ILE A 306 1.11 27.23 4.85
C ILE A 306 1.24 25.72 4.65
N ILE A 307 1.16 25.29 3.40
CA ILE A 307 1.31 23.90 3.00
C ILE A 307 2.79 23.53 2.98
N SER A 308 3.11 22.41 3.63
CA SER A 308 4.45 21.82 3.57
C SER A 308 4.86 21.46 2.15
N LEU A 309 6.06 21.88 1.78
CA LEU A 309 6.74 21.44 0.57
C LEU A 309 7.48 20.12 0.81
N PHE A 310 7.67 19.38 -0.27
CA PHE A 310 8.43 18.15 -0.35
C PHE A 310 9.53 18.30 -1.39
N VAL A 311 10.51 17.40 -1.34
CA VAL A 311 11.64 17.39 -2.26
C VAL A 311 11.66 16.10 -3.05
N LEU A 312 11.92 16.17 -4.36
CA LEU A 312 12.32 15.02 -5.16
C LEU A 312 13.80 15.15 -5.54
N LYS A 313 14.57 14.07 -5.35
CA LYS A 313 15.99 13.96 -5.71
C LYS A 313 16.16 12.98 -6.87
N PRO A 314 16.17 13.44 -8.13
CA PRO A 314 16.41 12.58 -9.29
C PRO A 314 17.87 12.10 -9.36
N ASP A 315 18.82 12.89 -8.84
CA ASP A 315 20.23 12.54 -8.71
C ASP A 315 20.82 13.06 -7.39
N ASN A 316 22.12 12.83 -7.16
CA ASN A 316 22.80 13.30 -5.94
C ASN A 316 23.13 14.81 -5.95
N LYS A 317 22.91 15.53 -7.07
CA LYS A 317 23.36 16.92 -7.24
C LYS A 317 22.22 17.93 -7.33
N SER A 318 21.03 17.48 -7.67
CA SER A 318 19.87 18.33 -7.93
C SER A 318 18.65 17.82 -7.18
N TYR A 319 17.81 18.76 -6.77
CA TYR A 319 16.51 18.44 -6.23
C TYR A 319 15.50 19.50 -6.60
N TYR A 320 14.22 19.14 -6.59
CA TYR A 320 13.16 20.10 -6.87
C TYR A 320 12.06 20.02 -5.83
N PHE A 321 11.50 21.18 -5.52
CA PHE A 321 10.37 21.30 -4.60
C PHE A 321 9.05 21.04 -5.30
N TYR A 322 8.22 20.24 -4.64
CA TYR A 322 6.86 20.00 -5.08
C TYR A 322 5.92 19.97 -3.88
N THR A 323 4.63 20.14 -4.15
CA THR A 323 3.58 19.96 -3.15
C THR A 323 2.47 19.05 -3.68
N LYS A 324 1.69 18.51 -2.76
CA LYS A 324 0.49 17.71 -3.06
C LYS A 324 -0.72 18.48 -2.54
N LEU A 325 -1.52 19.04 -3.43
CA LEU A 325 -2.75 19.74 -3.08
C LEU A 325 -3.93 18.81 -3.30
N SER A 326 -4.93 18.88 -2.43
CA SER A 326 -6.19 18.15 -2.60
C SER A 326 -7.35 19.13 -2.53
N CYS A 327 -8.19 19.11 -3.56
CA CYS A 327 -9.37 19.96 -3.67
C CYS A 327 -10.46 19.25 -4.48
N LYS A 328 -11.73 19.39 -4.07
CA LYS A 328 -12.89 18.81 -4.77
C LYS A 328 -12.74 17.31 -5.13
N GLY A 329 -12.08 16.54 -4.25
CA GLY A 329 -11.80 15.11 -4.45
C GLY A 329 -10.70 14.79 -5.46
N ARG A 330 -10.02 15.79 -6.04
CA ARG A 330 -8.88 15.64 -6.94
C ARG A 330 -7.57 15.95 -6.22
N ASN A 331 -6.50 15.27 -6.63
CA ASN A 331 -5.15 15.48 -6.10
C ASN A 331 -4.26 16.07 -7.18
N TYR A 332 -3.53 17.12 -6.84
CA TYR A 332 -2.65 17.88 -7.70
C TYR A 332 -1.22 17.72 -7.20
N HIS A 333 -0.35 17.18 -8.06
CA HIS A 333 1.09 17.12 -7.81
C HIS A 333 1.76 18.26 -8.54
N ILE A 334 2.17 19.28 -7.79
CA ILE A 334 2.59 20.55 -8.39
C ILE A 334 4.05 20.82 -8.08
N ALA A 335 4.86 21.00 -9.12
CA ALA A 335 6.22 21.50 -9.00
C ALA A 335 6.20 23.02 -8.74
N ILE A 336 6.90 23.46 -7.69
CA ILE A 336 6.86 24.86 -7.24
C ILE A 336 7.45 25.80 -8.28
N THR A 337 8.51 25.39 -8.97
CA THR A 337 9.15 26.18 -10.05
C THR A 337 8.21 26.44 -11.22
N ARG A 338 7.31 25.50 -11.56
CA ARG A 338 6.31 25.70 -12.62
C ARG A 338 5.30 26.77 -12.26
N LEU A 339 4.76 26.72 -11.04
CA LEU A 339 3.83 27.76 -10.57
C LEU A 339 4.51 29.11 -10.40
N LEU A 340 5.76 29.14 -9.91
CA LEU A 340 6.51 30.39 -9.80
C LEU A 340 6.69 31.07 -11.16
N TYR A 341 7.09 30.29 -12.17
CA TYR A 341 7.24 30.81 -13.53
C TYR A 341 5.89 31.27 -14.10
N TYR A 342 4.86 30.42 -14.02
CA TYR A 342 3.52 30.75 -14.51
C TYR A 342 2.96 32.03 -13.86
N CYS A 343 3.00 32.12 -12.53
CA CYS A 343 2.37 33.22 -11.81
C CYS A 343 3.19 34.51 -11.84
N PHE A 344 4.52 34.46 -11.96
CA PHE A 344 5.39 35.63 -11.76
C PHE A 344 6.33 35.96 -12.93
N VAL A 345 6.39 35.13 -13.98
CA VAL A 345 7.23 35.37 -15.17
C VAL A 345 6.36 35.42 -16.42
N GLU A 346 5.82 34.29 -16.86
CA GLU A 346 5.06 34.15 -18.10
C GLU A 346 4.12 32.95 -18.01
N GLU A 347 2.88 33.14 -18.48
CA GLU A 347 1.87 32.09 -18.53
C GLU A 347 2.21 31.06 -19.63
N PHE A 348 2.04 29.78 -19.31
CA PHE A 348 2.23 28.67 -20.24
C PHE A 348 1.34 27.49 -19.86
N ASP A 349 1.20 26.50 -20.75
CA ASP A 349 0.40 25.31 -20.45
C ASP A 349 1.05 24.46 -19.35
N LEU A 350 0.46 24.51 -18.15
CA LEU A 350 0.90 23.74 -16.98
C LEU A 350 0.73 22.22 -17.18
N THR A 351 -0.07 21.77 -18.15
CA THR A 351 -0.29 20.36 -18.47
C THR A 351 0.72 19.81 -19.48
N ASP A 352 1.40 20.69 -20.23
CA ASP A 352 2.43 20.30 -21.19
C ASP A 352 3.67 19.76 -20.46
N LYS A 353 4.01 18.52 -20.78
CA LYS A 353 5.15 17.77 -20.22
C LYS A 353 6.44 17.97 -21.01
N ASP A 354 6.38 18.48 -22.24
CA ASP A 354 7.57 18.84 -23.01
C ASP A 354 8.17 20.15 -22.47
N LEU A 355 7.35 21.04 -21.94
CA LEU A 355 7.80 22.28 -21.33
C LEU A 355 8.39 22.05 -19.93
N VAL A 356 9.66 22.37 -19.74
CA VAL A 356 10.41 22.21 -18.49
C VAL A 356 10.99 23.54 -18.04
N ILE A 357 10.91 23.82 -16.74
CA ILE A 357 11.54 25.00 -16.12
C ILE A 357 12.94 24.62 -15.63
N VAL A 358 13.95 25.26 -16.19
CA VAL A 358 15.34 25.17 -15.72
C VAL A 358 15.55 26.26 -14.68
N ASN A 359 15.99 25.86 -13.48
CA ASN A 359 16.34 26.76 -12.40
C ASN A 359 17.86 26.94 -12.33
N GLU A 360 18.34 28.14 -12.68
CA GLU A 360 19.76 28.50 -12.66
C GLU A 360 20.14 29.34 -11.42
N SER A 361 19.33 29.28 -10.35
CA SER A 361 19.60 29.96 -9.08
C SER A 361 20.84 29.40 -8.36
N ASP A 362 21.59 30.28 -7.70
CA ASP A 362 22.81 29.90 -6.95
C ASP A 362 22.49 29.02 -5.73
N SER A 363 21.31 29.23 -5.14
CA SER A 363 20.79 28.41 -4.04
C SER A 363 19.44 27.81 -4.41
N GLN A 364 19.31 26.49 -4.32
CA GLN A 364 18.03 25.82 -4.53
C GLN A 364 17.04 26.08 -3.37
N LEU A 365 17.51 26.53 -2.20
CA LEU A 365 16.66 26.88 -1.05
C LEU A 365 15.93 28.22 -1.25
N ASN A 366 16.53 29.13 -2.01
CA ASN A 366 16.03 30.46 -2.32
C ASN A 366 15.96 30.63 -3.83
N ILE A 367 14.80 30.27 -4.41
CA ILE A 367 14.58 30.34 -5.85
C ILE A 367 14.52 31.82 -6.26
N ASP A 368 15.44 32.23 -7.13
CA ASP A 368 15.39 33.52 -7.81
C ASP A 368 14.51 33.35 -9.06
N ILE A 369 13.35 34.01 -9.05
CA ILE A 369 12.38 33.93 -10.16
C ILE A 369 13.02 34.40 -11.49
N SER A 370 13.93 35.38 -11.44
CA SER A 370 14.58 35.92 -12.64
C SER A 370 15.52 34.92 -13.32
N LYS A 371 15.96 33.89 -12.59
CA LYS A 371 16.84 32.82 -13.07
C LYS A 371 16.06 31.56 -13.49
N LEU A 372 14.73 31.65 -13.63
CA LEU A 372 13.90 30.57 -14.15
C LEU A 372 13.72 30.72 -15.66
N THR A 373 14.01 29.67 -16.44
CA THR A 373 13.82 29.69 -17.90
C THR A 373 12.99 28.51 -18.38
N LEU A 374 12.06 28.77 -19.30
CA LEU A 374 11.23 27.75 -19.97
C LEU A 374 11.99 27.15 -21.15
N ARG A 375 12.08 25.81 -21.24
CA ARG A 375 12.74 25.09 -22.35
C ARG A 375 11.95 23.83 -22.75
N SER A 376 12.11 23.39 -24.01
CA SER A 376 11.60 22.09 -24.47
C SER A 376 12.52 20.94 -24.04
N ALA A 377 11.93 19.92 -23.42
CA ALA A 377 12.60 18.68 -23.02
C ALA A 377 13.16 17.94 -24.23
N ASN A 378 12.39 17.86 -25.32
CA ASN A 378 12.83 17.22 -26.56
C ASN A 378 14.09 17.86 -27.13
N ASP A 379 14.17 19.19 -27.15
CA ASP A 379 15.35 19.88 -27.67
C ASP A 379 16.58 19.68 -26.78
N MET A 380 16.39 19.67 -25.45
CA MET A 380 17.46 19.31 -24.51
C MET A 380 17.97 17.89 -24.74
N LEU A 381 17.07 16.92 -24.93
CA LEU A 381 17.44 15.52 -25.18
C LEU A 381 18.15 15.34 -26.52
N LYS A 382 17.71 16.01 -27.58
CA LYS A 382 18.36 15.98 -28.91
C LYS A 382 19.81 16.49 -28.83
N LYS A 383 20.04 17.64 -28.17
CA LYS A 383 21.39 18.20 -27.98
C LYS A 383 22.29 17.23 -27.21
N ARG A 384 21.78 16.68 -26.11
CA ARG A 384 22.50 15.69 -25.30
C ARG A 384 22.84 14.42 -26.09
N ASN A 385 21.89 13.87 -26.84
CA ASN A 385 22.10 12.63 -27.59
C ASN A 385 23.10 12.84 -28.75
N LYS A 386 23.11 14.02 -29.38
CA LYS A 386 24.12 14.39 -30.39
C LYS A 386 25.54 14.38 -29.80
N GLU A 387 25.69 14.85 -28.56
CA GLU A 387 26.97 14.85 -27.84
C GLU A 387 27.44 13.44 -27.41
N TYR A 388 26.52 12.53 -27.10
CA TYR A 388 26.89 11.14 -26.78
C TYR A 388 27.17 10.28 -28.03
N ALA A 389 26.54 10.59 -29.17
CA ALA A 389 26.74 9.85 -30.42
C ALA A 389 28.19 9.97 -30.96
N THR A 390 28.89 11.06 -30.63
CA THR A 390 30.29 11.30 -31.04
C THR A 390 31.34 10.60 -30.17
N LYS A 391 30.96 9.97 -29.04
CA LYS A 391 31.90 9.24 -28.18
C LYS A 391 32.00 7.77 -28.59
N VAL A 392 33.19 7.33 -29.01
CA VAL A 392 33.51 5.92 -29.31
C VAL A 392 33.48 5.11 -28.01
N ARG A 393 32.82 3.95 -28.04
CA ARG A 393 32.74 3.01 -26.93
C ARG A 393 33.63 1.79 -27.19
N THR A 394 34.76 1.71 -26.48
CA THR A 394 35.64 0.55 -26.52
C THR A 394 35.07 -0.59 -25.67
N ILE A 395 34.91 -1.78 -26.26
CA ILE A 395 34.45 -3.01 -25.59
C ILE A 395 35.61 -4.00 -25.52
N LEU A 396 35.94 -4.47 -24.32
CA LEU A 396 36.99 -5.47 -24.06
C LEU A 396 36.41 -6.88 -23.87
N ASN A 397 37.27 -7.91 -23.82
CA ASN A 397 36.87 -9.28 -23.55
C ASN A 397 36.29 -9.42 -22.13
N SER A 398 35.30 -10.28 -21.96
CA SER A 398 34.62 -10.56 -20.70
C SER A 398 35.48 -11.32 -19.67
N LYS A 399 36.65 -11.83 -20.07
CA LYS A 399 37.60 -12.68 -19.34
C LYS A 399 37.01 -14.00 -18.83
N LYS A 400 35.82 -14.40 -19.33
CA LYS A 400 35.20 -15.68 -19.00
C LYS A 400 35.86 -16.80 -19.79
N VAL A 401 36.23 -17.87 -19.10
CA VAL A 401 36.85 -19.06 -19.70
C VAL A 401 35.88 -20.25 -19.82
N PHE A 402 34.74 -20.21 -19.12
CA PHE A 402 33.77 -21.31 -19.09
C PHE A 402 32.32 -20.83 -19.14
N ASN A 403 31.49 -21.48 -19.94
CA ASN A 403 30.07 -21.17 -20.10
C ASN A 403 29.20 -21.87 -19.03
N HIS A 404 29.22 -21.32 -17.81
CA HIS A 404 28.44 -21.84 -16.68
C HIS A 404 26.93 -21.94 -16.97
N SER A 405 26.37 -20.94 -17.66
CA SER A 405 24.93 -20.91 -17.94
C SER A 405 24.50 -22.08 -18.85
N LEU A 406 25.29 -22.38 -19.88
CA LEU A 406 24.99 -23.53 -20.74
C LEU A 406 25.13 -24.86 -20.01
N TRP A 407 26.17 -25.01 -19.18
CA TRP A 407 26.41 -26.21 -18.38
C TRP A 407 25.25 -26.50 -17.42
N GLU A 408 24.71 -25.47 -16.76
CA GLU A 408 23.53 -25.58 -15.91
C GLU A 408 22.28 -25.95 -16.72
N ASN A 409 22.08 -25.30 -17.86
CA ASN A 409 20.91 -25.54 -18.71
C ASN A 409 20.87 -26.97 -19.29
N LEU A 410 22.03 -27.60 -19.50
CA LEU A 410 22.19 -28.99 -19.92
C LEU A 410 22.08 -30.01 -18.77
N GLY A 411 21.75 -29.58 -17.55
CA GLY A 411 21.56 -30.48 -16.42
C GLY A 411 22.85 -30.84 -15.69
N LYS A 412 23.87 -29.97 -15.75
CA LYS A 412 25.16 -30.13 -15.06
C LYS A 412 25.83 -31.48 -15.36
N PRO A 413 26.06 -31.83 -16.64
CA PRO A 413 26.71 -33.08 -16.99
C PRO A 413 28.08 -33.20 -16.31
N MET A 414 28.45 -34.42 -15.90
CA MET A 414 29.78 -34.71 -15.36
C MET A 414 30.83 -34.56 -16.47
N ILE A 415 31.59 -33.46 -16.43
CA ILE A 415 32.63 -33.12 -17.40
C ILE A 415 33.91 -32.69 -16.68
N ASN A 416 35.06 -32.88 -17.30
CA ASN A 416 36.32 -32.36 -16.79
C ASN A 416 36.36 -30.83 -16.99
N LYS A 417 36.21 -30.05 -15.91
CA LYS A 417 36.24 -28.58 -15.99
C LYS A 417 37.61 -28.00 -16.37
N LYS A 418 38.70 -28.76 -16.23
CA LYS A 418 40.05 -28.33 -16.65
C LYS A 418 40.25 -28.46 -18.16
N ASN A 419 39.52 -29.38 -18.80
CA ASN A 419 39.50 -29.54 -20.25
C ASN A 419 38.05 -29.80 -20.71
N PRO A 420 37.19 -28.75 -20.68
CA PRO A 420 35.78 -28.92 -20.95
C PRO A 420 35.54 -29.15 -22.45
N PRO A 421 34.42 -29.79 -22.84
CA PRO A 421 34.01 -29.84 -24.23
C PRO A 421 33.95 -28.44 -24.86
N ALA A 422 34.35 -28.33 -26.12
CA ALA A 422 34.58 -27.05 -26.81
C ALA A 422 33.40 -26.06 -26.70
N ILE A 423 32.16 -26.54 -26.70
CA ILE A 423 30.96 -25.69 -26.58
C ILE A 423 30.85 -24.95 -25.23
N PHE A 424 31.57 -25.41 -24.20
CA PHE A 424 31.64 -24.78 -22.88
C PHE A 424 32.90 -23.91 -22.72
N ASP A 425 33.91 -24.08 -23.57
CA ASP A 425 35.17 -23.35 -23.50
C ASP A 425 35.03 -21.96 -24.13
N LEU A 426 35.15 -20.93 -23.29
CA LEU A 426 35.12 -19.52 -23.71
C LEU A 426 36.52 -18.88 -23.77
N SER A 427 37.57 -19.66 -23.55
CA SER A 427 38.95 -19.19 -23.64
C SER A 427 39.33 -18.88 -25.09
N LEU A 428 40.22 -17.91 -25.29
CA LEU A 428 40.73 -17.57 -26.62
C LEU A 428 41.80 -18.54 -27.12
N LYS A 429 42.24 -19.50 -26.30
CA LYS A 429 43.23 -20.50 -26.69
C LYS A 429 42.59 -21.46 -27.69
N ASP A 430 43.32 -21.81 -28.74
CA ASP A 430 42.87 -22.83 -29.69
C ASP A 430 42.97 -24.22 -29.05
N LEU A 431 41.98 -25.06 -29.34
CA LEU A 431 41.91 -26.44 -28.88
C LEU A 431 42.66 -27.36 -29.86
N PRO A 432 43.10 -28.56 -29.42
CA PRO A 432 43.69 -29.54 -30.32
C PRO A 432 42.77 -29.86 -31.51
N ASP A 433 43.35 -29.87 -32.72
CA ASP A 433 42.67 -30.10 -34.00
C ASP A 433 41.50 -29.15 -34.29
N GLU A 434 41.59 -27.92 -33.76
CA GLU A 434 40.64 -26.87 -34.03
C GLU A 434 41.11 -25.94 -35.14
N TYR A 435 40.23 -25.67 -36.09
CA TYR A 435 40.45 -24.70 -37.14
C TYR A 435 39.17 -23.89 -37.40
N TRP A 436 39.35 -22.66 -37.86
CA TRP A 436 38.32 -21.64 -37.96
C TRP A 436 37.98 -21.31 -39.41
N LYS A 437 36.70 -21.07 -39.69
CA LYS A 437 36.20 -20.52 -40.96
C LYS A 437 35.41 -19.23 -40.71
N PRO A 438 35.35 -18.29 -41.69
CA PRO A 438 34.46 -17.14 -41.61
C PRO A 438 33.01 -17.56 -41.35
N LEU A 439 32.31 -16.82 -40.51
CA LEU A 439 30.89 -17.06 -40.27
C LEU A 439 30.08 -16.51 -41.47
N PRO A 440 29.29 -17.35 -42.17
CA PRO A 440 28.59 -16.93 -43.40
C PRO A 440 27.73 -15.68 -43.21
N GLY A 441 27.96 -14.66 -44.04
CA GLY A 441 27.25 -13.37 -43.99
C GLY A 441 27.79 -12.38 -42.96
N PHE A 442 28.86 -12.72 -42.25
CA PHE A 442 29.51 -11.88 -41.23
C PHE A 442 31.04 -11.91 -41.32
N ASP A 443 31.54 -12.05 -42.55
CA ASP A 443 32.96 -12.09 -42.88
C ASP A 443 33.72 -10.88 -42.33
N GLY A 444 34.92 -11.13 -41.81
CA GLY A 444 35.75 -10.10 -41.17
C GLY A 444 35.26 -9.66 -39.78
N LYS A 445 34.15 -10.20 -39.27
CA LYS A 445 33.61 -9.85 -37.93
C LYS A 445 33.47 -11.04 -36.99
N TYR A 446 33.10 -12.21 -37.54
CA TYR A 446 32.95 -13.43 -36.76
C TYR A 446 33.52 -14.63 -37.50
N VAL A 447 34.04 -15.59 -36.74
CA VAL A 447 34.52 -16.89 -37.23
C VAL A 447 33.90 -18.02 -36.41
N ILE A 448 33.73 -19.18 -37.02
CA ILE A 448 33.21 -20.42 -36.40
C ILE A 448 34.25 -21.53 -36.54
N SER A 449 34.44 -22.33 -35.50
CA SER A 449 35.39 -23.46 -35.52
C SER A 449 34.70 -24.78 -35.80
N ASN A 450 35.44 -25.75 -36.35
CA ASN A 450 35.00 -27.12 -36.57
C ASN A 450 34.54 -27.83 -35.28
N LYS A 451 34.95 -27.33 -34.10
CA LYS A 451 34.54 -27.85 -32.78
C LYS A 451 33.28 -27.18 -32.22
N GLY A 452 32.67 -26.23 -32.95
CA GLY A 452 31.43 -25.56 -32.53
C GLY A 452 31.60 -24.31 -31.69
N ARG A 453 32.79 -23.72 -31.64
CA ARG A 453 33.00 -22.41 -31.01
C ARG A 453 32.75 -21.29 -32.01
N VAL A 454 32.25 -20.14 -31.52
CA VAL A 454 32.04 -18.94 -32.35
C VAL A 454 32.80 -17.80 -31.72
N LYS A 455 33.63 -17.11 -32.49
CA LYS A 455 34.52 -16.04 -32.04
C LYS A 455 34.16 -14.75 -32.75
N ARG A 456 33.97 -13.67 -31.99
CA ARG A 456 33.91 -12.29 -32.49
C ARG A 456 35.34 -11.75 -32.58
N LEU A 457 35.70 -11.19 -33.72
CA LEU A 457 37.02 -10.60 -33.96
C LEU A 457 37.13 -9.22 -33.30
N SER A 458 38.36 -8.78 -33.05
CA SER A 458 38.66 -7.39 -32.66
C SER A 458 38.55 -6.45 -33.88
N GLY A 459 38.38 -5.16 -33.62
CA GLY A 459 38.24 -4.13 -34.64
C GLY A 459 36.90 -3.40 -34.60
N TRP A 460 36.57 -2.74 -35.71
CA TRP A 460 35.37 -1.92 -35.82
C TRP A 460 34.09 -2.77 -35.83
N GLY A 461 33.25 -2.56 -34.82
CA GLY A 461 31.91 -3.14 -34.73
C GLY A 461 30.86 -2.29 -35.41
N VAL A 462 29.59 -2.43 -35.00
CA VAL A 462 28.48 -1.63 -35.55
C VAL A 462 28.16 -0.40 -34.70
N GLY A 463 28.06 0.75 -35.37
CA GLY A 463 27.81 2.06 -34.76
C GLY A 463 29.09 2.64 -34.17
N ASN A 464 29.04 3.12 -32.93
CA ASN A 464 30.18 3.69 -32.22
C ASN A 464 30.95 2.67 -31.37
N HIS A 465 30.82 1.36 -31.64
CA HIS A 465 31.50 0.30 -30.88
C HIS A 465 32.80 -0.12 -31.54
N PHE A 466 33.90 -0.05 -30.79
CA PHE A 466 35.19 -0.62 -31.16
C PHE A 466 35.48 -1.81 -30.25
N TYR A 467 35.71 -2.99 -30.81
CA TYR A 467 36.06 -4.19 -30.05
C TYR A 467 37.57 -4.27 -29.90
N GLY A 468 38.10 -3.95 -28.73
CA GLY A 468 39.54 -3.96 -28.48
C GLY A 468 40.15 -5.36 -28.44
N GLU A 469 39.33 -6.37 -28.13
CA GLU A 469 39.76 -7.76 -27.97
C GLU A 469 38.73 -8.72 -28.58
N GLU A 470 39.23 -9.85 -29.09
CA GLU A 470 38.40 -10.96 -29.56
C GLU A 470 37.60 -11.58 -28.41
N GLN A 471 36.50 -12.27 -28.71
CA GLN A 471 35.65 -12.91 -27.69
C GLN A 471 34.98 -14.18 -28.23
N ILE A 472 35.11 -15.31 -27.52
CA ILE A 472 34.26 -16.47 -27.78
C ILE A 472 32.84 -16.18 -27.27
N ILE A 473 31.85 -16.34 -28.15
CA ILE A 473 30.44 -16.09 -27.87
C ILE A 473 29.86 -17.27 -27.08
N SER A 474 29.15 -16.96 -26.01
CA SER A 474 28.43 -17.97 -25.23
C SER A 474 27.25 -18.56 -26.02
N LEU A 475 27.26 -19.87 -26.17
CA LEU A 475 26.13 -20.64 -26.70
C LEU A 475 25.02 -20.79 -25.66
N ASN A 476 23.80 -20.99 -26.14
CA ASN A 476 22.57 -21.16 -25.36
C ASN A 476 21.85 -22.43 -25.81
N LEU A 477 21.00 -22.99 -24.93
CA LEU A 477 20.20 -24.17 -25.21
C LEU A 477 18.72 -23.81 -25.33
N LYS A 478 18.07 -24.20 -26.43
CA LYS A 478 16.61 -24.19 -26.51
C LYS A 478 16.06 -25.57 -26.14
N LYS A 479 15.36 -25.65 -25.00
CA LYS A 479 14.63 -26.86 -24.58
C LYS A 479 13.32 -26.93 -25.39
N SER A 480 13.17 -27.96 -26.22
CA SER A 480 11.96 -28.30 -26.98
C SER A 480 11.96 -29.80 -27.25
N GLU A 481 10.93 -30.35 -27.91
CA GLU A 481 10.89 -31.77 -28.33
C GLU A 481 12.14 -32.21 -29.09
N SER A 482 12.86 -31.27 -29.73
CA SER A 482 14.20 -31.50 -30.23
C SER A 482 15.13 -30.37 -29.78
N PRO A 483 15.94 -30.60 -28.74
CA PRO A 483 16.82 -29.57 -28.20
C PRO A 483 17.92 -29.17 -29.19
N PHE A 484 18.25 -27.87 -29.26
CA PHE A 484 19.33 -27.38 -30.11
C PHE A 484 20.10 -26.22 -29.48
N LEU A 485 21.36 -26.09 -29.88
CA LEU A 485 22.26 -25.02 -29.46
C LEU A 485 22.16 -23.82 -30.41
N TYR A 486 22.19 -22.61 -29.84
CA TYR A 486 22.12 -21.36 -30.61
C TYR A 486 22.89 -20.22 -29.94
N PHE A 487 23.17 -19.16 -30.69
CA PHE A 487 23.79 -17.93 -30.20
C PHE A 487 23.20 -16.68 -30.86
N TYR A 488 23.55 -15.52 -30.30
CA TYR A 488 23.18 -14.20 -30.81
C TYR A 488 24.42 -13.46 -31.32
N LEU A 489 24.23 -12.68 -32.37
CA LEU A 489 25.16 -11.65 -32.81
C LEU A 489 24.75 -10.30 -32.21
N HIS A 490 25.51 -9.24 -32.51
CA HIS A 490 25.14 -7.90 -32.05
C HIS A 490 23.78 -7.49 -32.64
N LYS A 491 22.89 -6.88 -31.83
CA LYS A 491 21.49 -6.59 -32.23
C LYS A 491 21.34 -5.69 -33.46
N LYS A 492 22.34 -4.85 -33.76
CA LYS A 492 22.36 -4.02 -34.97
C LYS A 492 22.90 -4.75 -36.22
N GLU A 493 23.45 -5.95 -36.05
CA GLU A 493 23.94 -6.79 -37.15
C GLU A 493 22.89 -7.82 -37.56
N ASP A 494 22.34 -8.55 -36.58
CA ASP A 494 21.21 -9.44 -36.82
C ASP A 494 20.45 -9.65 -35.51
N VAL A 495 19.12 -9.61 -35.61
CA VAL A 495 18.21 -9.87 -34.50
C VAL A 495 17.87 -11.35 -34.36
N ASN A 496 18.12 -12.15 -35.40
CA ASN A 496 17.76 -13.55 -35.46
C ASN A 496 18.79 -14.45 -34.75
N THR A 497 18.28 -15.49 -34.09
CA THR A 497 19.12 -16.52 -33.47
C THR A 497 19.81 -17.39 -34.51
N LYS A 498 21.08 -17.71 -34.26
CA LYS A 498 21.89 -18.57 -35.13
C LYS A 498 21.95 -19.97 -34.57
N ARG A 499 21.41 -20.96 -35.30
CA ARG A 499 21.46 -22.39 -34.90
C ARG A 499 22.85 -22.95 -35.20
N LEU A 500 23.53 -23.42 -34.15
CA LEU A 500 24.93 -23.82 -34.24
C LEU A 500 25.17 -24.93 -35.27
N LEU A 501 24.42 -26.03 -35.18
CA LEU A 501 24.66 -27.20 -36.04
C LEU A 501 24.36 -26.95 -37.52
N ARG A 502 23.45 -26.01 -37.85
CA ARG A 502 23.21 -25.62 -39.25
C ARG A 502 24.43 -24.94 -39.86
N LEU A 503 25.04 -24.04 -39.10
CA LEU A 503 26.23 -23.32 -39.53
C LEU A 503 27.45 -24.26 -39.58
N LEU A 504 27.57 -25.20 -38.64
CA LEU A 504 28.65 -26.18 -38.68
C LEU A 504 28.55 -27.12 -39.89
N TYR A 505 27.36 -27.63 -40.18
CA TYR A 505 27.15 -28.47 -41.37
C TYR A 505 27.51 -27.70 -42.64
N TYR A 506 26.98 -26.47 -42.79
CA TYR A 506 27.29 -25.60 -43.92
C TYR A 506 28.79 -25.34 -44.08
N CYS A 507 29.48 -24.97 -42.98
CA CYS A 507 30.88 -24.58 -43.04
C CYS A 507 31.84 -25.78 -43.21
N PHE A 508 31.50 -26.97 -42.70
CA PHE A 508 32.47 -28.05 -42.54
C PHE A 508 32.06 -29.41 -43.14
N VAL A 509 30.82 -29.58 -43.58
CA VAL A 509 30.35 -30.84 -44.17
C VAL A 509 29.92 -30.63 -45.61
N GLU A 510 28.88 -29.83 -45.86
CA GLU A 510 28.32 -29.59 -47.18
C GLU A 510 27.53 -28.27 -47.19
N GLU A 511 27.75 -27.45 -48.22
CA GLU A 511 27.04 -26.18 -48.39
C GLU A 511 25.59 -26.40 -48.81
N PHE A 512 24.67 -25.62 -48.23
CA PHE A 512 23.25 -25.64 -48.57
C PHE A 512 22.63 -24.27 -48.28
N ASP A 513 21.44 -23.99 -48.83
CA ASP A 513 20.77 -22.73 -48.55
C ASP A 513 20.38 -22.61 -47.06
N LEU A 514 21.11 -21.74 -46.33
CA LEU A 514 20.88 -21.47 -44.91
C LEU A 514 19.49 -20.85 -44.64
N ASN A 515 18.88 -20.20 -45.62
CA ASN A 515 17.53 -19.63 -45.53
C ASN A 515 16.43 -20.68 -45.75
N ASN A 516 16.77 -21.83 -46.34
CA ASN A 516 15.82 -22.90 -46.58
C ASN A 516 15.41 -23.57 -45.24
N ARG A 517 14.15 -23.39 -44.87
CA ARG A 517 13.55 -23.91 -43.63
C ARG A 517 13.03 -25.35 -43.76
N THR A 518 12.95 -25.90 -44.97
CA THR A 518 12.47 -27.28 -45.19
C THR A 518 13.58 -28.32 -44.98
N MET A 519 14.84 -27.89 -45.03
CA MET A 519 16.01 -28.74 -44.76
C MET A 519 16.42 -28.66 -43.28
N ARG A 520 16.68 -29.81 -42.65
CA ARG A 520 17.06 -29.92 -41.24
C ARG A 520 18.35 -30.73 -41.11
N VAL A 521 19.31 -30.17 -40.36
CA VAL A 521 20.50 -30.92 -39.93
C VAL A 521 20.10 -31.79 -38.74
N ILE A 522 20.23 -33.11 -38.91
CA ILE A 522 20.01 -34.10 -37.87
C ILE A 522 21.34 -34.38 -37.19
N ASN A 523 21.31 -34.39 -35.85
CA ASN A 523 22.47 -34.67 -35.02
C ASN A 523 22.38 -36.09 -34.47
N GLU A 524 23.24 -36.98 -34.94
CA GLU A 524 23.32 -38.38 -34.48
C GLU A 524 24.40 -38.57 -33.40
N ASN A 525 24.99 -37.47 -32.89
CA ASN A 525 25.85 -37.51 -31.72
C ASN A 525 25.09 -37.98 -30.47
N GLN A 526 25.72 -38.84 -29.67
CA GLN A 526 25.14 -39.36 -28.42
C GLN A 526 24.84 -38.24 -27.41
N ARG A 527 25.64 -37.16 -27.42
CA ARG A 527 25.52 -36.03 -26.50
C ARG A 527 25.57 -34.71 -27.27
N LEU A 528 24.73 -33.75 -26.89
CA LEU A 528 24.68 -32.43 -27.55
C LEU A 528 25.97 -31.61 -27.42
N TRP A 529 26.82 -31.94 -26.44
CA TRP A 529 28.08 -31.23 -26.16
C TRP A 529 29.32 -31.92 -26.70
N GLU A 530 29.16 -33.07 -27.37
CA GLU A 530 30.21 -33.75 -28.13
C GLU A 530 29.86 -33.62 -29.61
N ILE A 531 30.57 -32.75 -30.32
CA ILE A 531 30.30 -32.46 -31.73
C ILE A 531 31.26 -33.29 -32.58
N ASP A 532 30.75 -34.37 -33.15
CA ASP A 532 31.35 -35.09 -34.27
C ASP A 532 30.63 -34.68 -35.55
N LEU A 533 31.35 -34.03 -36.46
CA LEU A 533 30.80 -33.52 -37.72
C LEU A 533 30.36 -34.65 -38.66
N SER A 534 30.99 -35.83 -38.58
CA SER A 534 30.63 -37.00 -39.40
C SER A 534 29.25 -37.58 -39.07
N LYS A 535 28.71 -37.22 -37.89
CA LYS A 535 27.38 -37.63 -37.40
C LYS A 535 26.31 -36.58 -37.64
N LEU A 536 26.59 -35.58 -38.48
CA LEU A 536 25.62 -34.62 -38.94
C LEU A 536 25.14 -35.02 -40.34
N SER A 537 23.83 -35.10 -40.54
CA SER A 537 23.23 -35.36 -41.86
C SER A 537 22.16 -34.32 -42.20
N LEU A 538 22.10 -33.89 -43.46
CA LEU A 538 21.06 -32.99 -43.94
C LEU A 538 19.87 -33.82 -44.46
N ARG A 539 18.67 -33.60 -43.91
CA ARG A 539 17.44 -34.27 -44.37
C ARG A 539 16.35 -33.26 -44.71
N SER A 540 15.55 -33.57 -45.72
CA SER A 540 14.31 -32.85 -45.99
C SER A 540 13.28 -33.16 -44.89
N MET A 541 12.49 -32.17 -44.47
CA MET A 541 11.39 -32.38 -43.51
C MET A 541 10.40 -33.46 -43.99
N VAL A 542 10.21 -33.61 -45.31
CA VAL A 542 9.27 -34.58 -45.90
C VAL A 542 9.69 -36.04 -45.65
N ASP A 543 11.00 -36.32 -45.64
CA ASP A 543 11.54 -37.66 -45.41
C ASP A 543 11.65 -38.02 -43.92
N SER A 544 11.68 -37.03 -43.04
CA SER A 544 11.78 -37.23 -41.58
C SER A 544 10.52 -37.83 -40.94
N PHE A 545 9.34 -37.68 -41.58
CA PHE A 545 8.08 -38.27 -41.12
C PHE A 545 7.88 -39.74 -41.50
N LYS A 546 8.52 -40.23 -42.57
CA LYS A 546 8.34 -41.63 -43.04
C LYS A 546 9.01 -42.67 -42.12
N ASN A 547 10.04 -42.29 -41.37
CA ASN A 547 10.79 -43.22 -40.51
C ASN A 547 10.30 -43.32 -39.06
N LYS A 548 9.27 -42.56 -38.66
CA LYS A 548 8.69 -42.66 -37.30
C LYS A 548 7.75 -43.87 -37.11
N TYR A 549 7.42 -44.61 -38.17
CA TYR A 549 6.55 -45.79 -38.16
C TYR A 549 7.29 -47.13 -38.37
N LYS A 550 8.63 -47.13 -38.32
CA LYS A 550 9.43 -48.36 -38.28
C LYS A 550 10.45 -48.31 -37.14
N LYS A 551 9.97 -48.42 -35.91
CA LYS A 551 10.66 -49.12 -34.81
C LYS A 551 9.72 -49.28 -33.63
#